data_AF-A0A8H6K7F1-F1
#
_entry.id   AF-A0A8H6K7F1-F1
#
_cell.length_a   1.000
_cell.length_b   1.000
_cell.length_c   1.000
_cell.angle_alpha   90.00
_cell.angle_beta   90.00
_cell.angle_gamma   90.00
#
_symmetry.space_group_name_H-M   'P 1'
#
loop_
_entity.id
_entity.type
_entity.pdbx_description
1 polymer ?
#
loop_
_entity_poly.entity_id
_entity_poly.type
_entity_poly.pdbx_seq_one_letter_code
_entity_poly.pdbx_strand_id
1 'polypeptide(L)'
;MSSATAENEAAFRGWTSSPDGRGTWDILISCLQFSGTHPEWTLSHAFFADMGGFVLEAADLKHPIPVDAKQMFYLVQRGLITVGQATWFVANCIARAVQGVHVTTIELTTLSFVVVTLATSYLWYHKPADVSSPIKLRCKASDPAARTRHYRTPLDFISRDEYVFSLLWQYYNDILRRLRMPLFMRPMTAEPWDRIPSAVWLRHTNLVTEALCGVVILVFGAIFFAAWNSPFPTETERTIWRAASVYGMVFCVVGGGYTWAWHVLFFTRWRQNRPLLVRGGPRVRKTAADWLRNLSPDNDPHLDMPLGLLLPVSLFCALYVVCRVYILIEDLIGLRALPPSAFETVSWSKFLPHI
;
A
#
# COMPACT_ATOMS: atom_id res chain seq x y z
N MET A 1 -2.52 -55.05 31.53
CA MET A 1 -2.84 -54.92 30.09
C MET A 1 -4.25 -54.35 29.97
N SER A 2 -4.37 -53.27 29.20
CA SER A 2 -5.62 -52.62 28.72
C SER A 2 -6.50 -51.88 29.72
N SER A 3 -6.36 -50.54 29.77
CA SER A 3 -7.45 -49.59 29.45
C SER A 3 -6.96 -48.14 29.63
N ALA A 4 -6.35 -47.55 28.61
CA ALA A 4 -6.01 -46.12 28.58
C ALA A 4 -6.52 -45.53 27.27
N THR A 5 -7.85 -45.50 27.12
CA THR A 5 -8.56 -44.84 26.02
C THR A 5 -9.93 -44.38 26.53
N ALA A 6 -9.97 -43.30 27.30
CA ALA A 6 -11.20 -42.54 27.61
C ALA A 6 -10.90 -41.30 28.48
N GLU A 7 -10.11 -40.33 28.01
CA GLU A 7 -10.17 -38.97 28.56
C GLU A 7 -10.39 -37.98 27.40
N ASN A 8 -11.64 -37.99 26.95
CA ASN A 8 -12.46 -36.86 26.50
C ASN A 8 -11.77 -35.79 25.64
N GLU A 9 -12.00 -35.90 24.33
CA GLU A 9 -12.32 -34.75 23.49
C GLU A 9 -13.28 -33.82 24.26
N ALA A 10 -12.77 -32.71 24.78
CA ALA A 10 -13.61 -31.61 25.20
C ALA A 10 -14.24 -31.03 23.92
N ALA A 11 -15.38 -31.59 23.55
CA ALA A 11 -16.15 -31.17 22.39
C ALA A 11 -16.31 -29.65 22.42
N PHE A 12 -15.81 -28.98 21.38
CA PHE A 12 -15.94 -27.55 21.17
C PHE A 12 -17.43 -27.18 21.26
N ARG A 13 -17.84 -26.62 22.42
CA ARG A 13 -19.17 -26.07 22.59
C ARG A 13 -19.13 -24.66 22.02
N GLY A 14 -19.71 -24.50 20.84
CA GLY A 14 -20.12 -23.18 20.35
C GLY A 14 -21.17 -22.55 21.29
N TRP A 15 -21.86 -21.51 20.79
CA TRP A 15 -22.96 -20.77 21.45
C TRP A 15 -23.42 -21.25 22.85
N THR A 16 -23.18 -20.44 23.88
CA THR A 16 -23.71 -20.63 25.24
C THR A 16 -24.90 -19.71 25.49
N SER A 17 -26.06 -20.28 25.85
CA SER A 17 -27.26 -19.51 26.20
C SER A 17 -27.15 -18.90 27.60
N SER A 18 -27.75 -17.73 27.81
CA SER A 18 -27.98 -17.15 29.14
C SER A 18 -28.62 -18.18 30.09
N PRO A 19 -28.20 -18.28 31.38
CA PRO A 19 -27.59 -17.23 32.20
C PRO A 19 -26.06 -17.26 32.35
N ASP A 20 -25.37 -18.26 31.80
CA ASP A 20 -23.95 -18.51 32.06
C ASP A 20 -22.98 -17.78 31.09
N GLY A 21 -23.22 -16.49 30.83
CA GLY A 21 -22.12 -15.59 30.43
C GLY A 21 -22.02 -15.06 29.01
N ARG A 22 -23.13 -14.80 28.29
CA ARG A 22 -23.15 -13.72 27.26
C ARG A 22 -24.57 -13.14 27.13
N GLY A 23 -24.78 -11.92 27.59
CA GLY A 23 -26.07 -11.23 27.52
C GLY A 23 -26.35 -10.72 26.11
N THR A 24 -27.61 -10.76 25.67
CA THR A 24 -28.05 -10.21 24.37
C THR A 24 -27.61 -8.75 24.19
N TRP A 25 -27.60 -7.98 25.28
CA TRP A 25 -27.16 -6.58 25.28
C TRP A 25 -25.65 -6.41 25.07
N ASP A 26 -24.81 -7.30 25.61
CA ASP A 26 -23.36 -7.24 25.44
C ASP A 26 -22.96 -7.53 23.98
N ILE A 27 -23.63 -8.52 23.36
CA ILE A 27 -23.45 -8.87 21.94
C ILE A 27 -23.92 -7.72 21.05
N LEU A 28 -25.09 -7.14 21.33
CA LEU A 28 -25.61 -5.99 20.58
C LEU A 28 -24.68 -4.78 20.67
N ILE A 29 -24.16 -4.45 21.85
CA ILE A 29 -23.23 -3.34 22.02
C ILE A 29 -21.91 -3.60 21.28
N SER A 30 -21.38 -4.84 21.36
CA SER A 30 -20.19 -5.27 20.62
C SER A 30 -20.36 -5.12 19.10
N CYS A 31 -21.47 -5.65 18.56
CA CYS A 31 -21.80 -5.59 17.14
C CYS A 31 -22.09 -4.15 16.66
N LEU A 32 -22.76 -3.32 17.47
CA LEU A 32 -23.07 -1.92 17.12
C LEU A 32 -21.84 -1.03 17.16
N GLN A 33 -20.95 -1.21 18.14
CA GLN A 33 -19.65 -0.52 18.17
C GLN A 33 -18.82 -0.87 16.93
N PHE A 34 -18.86 -2.13 16.51
CA PHE A 34 -18.13 -2.63 15.34
C PHE A 34 -18.72 -2.13 14.01
N SER A 35 -20.04 -2.20 13.82
CA SER A 35 -20.72 -1.71 12.61
C SER A 35 -20.65 -0.19 12.47
N GLY A 36 -20.53 0.56 13.57
CA GLY A 36 -20.41 2.02 13.54
C GLY A 36 -19.00 2.51 13.16
N THR A 37 -17.98 1.65 13.25
CA THR A 37 -16.58 2.01 13.02
C THR A 37 -16.05 1.55 11.66
N HIS A 38 -16.66 0.53 11.03
CA HIS A 38 -16.21 -0.02 9.75
C HIS A 38 -17.37 -0.35 8.77
N PRO A 39 -17.55 0.41 7.68
CA PRO A 39 -18.67 0.18 6.73
C PRO A 39 -18.48 -1.05 5.83
N GLU A 40 -17.27 -1.60 5.74
CA GLU A 40 -16.93 -2.78 4.93
C GLU A 40 -17.39 -4.11 5.57
N TRP A 41 -17.67 -4.11 6.88
CA TRP A 41 -18.09 -5.29 7.63
C TRP A 41 -19.54 -5.15 8.07
N THR A 42 -20.38 -6.11 7.71
CA THR A 42 -21.80 -6.08 8.08
C THR A 42 -22.00 -6.55 9.52
N LEU A 43 -23.11 -6.10 10.13
CA LEU A 43 -23.57 -6.57 11.44
C LEU A 43 -23.62 -8.11 11.53
N SER A 44 -23.92 -8.79 10.41
CA SER A 44 -23.92 -10.25 10.30
C SER A 44 -22.55 -10.88 10.55
N HIS A 45 -21.45 -10.24 10.13
CA HIS A 45 -20.10 -10.75 10.38
C HIS A 45 -19.70 -10.61 11.85
N ALA A 46 -20.15 -9.53 12.52
CA ALA A 46 -19.94 -9.34 13.95
C ALA A 46 -20.72 -10.37 14.78
N PHE A 47 -21.98 -10.63 14.42
CA PHE A 47 -22.76 -11.70 15.03
C PHE A 47 -22.13 -13.07 14.80
N PHE A 48 -21.59 -13.32 13.61
CA PHE A 48 -20.91 -14.58 13.30
C PHE A 48 -19.66 -14.80 14.17
N ALA A 49 -18.87 -13.76 14.38
CA ALA A 49 -17.74 -13.81 15.31
C ALA A 49 -18.18 -14.07 16.75
N ASP A 50 -19.18 -13.33 17.23
CA ASP A 50 -19.70 -13.48 18.60
C ASP A 50 -20.39 -14.82 18.84
N MET A 51 -20.86 -15.51 17.78
CA MET A 51 -21.38 -16.88 17.84
C MET A 51 -20.28 -17.96 17.94
N GLY A 52 -19.00 -17.58 17.89
CA GLY A 52 -17.87 -18.51 17.89
C GLY A 52 -17.52 -19.04 16.50
N GLY A 53 -17.93 -18.35 15.43
CA GLY A 53 -17.58 -18.71 14.06
C GLY A 53 -16.09 -18.55 13.72
N PHE A 54 -15.33 -17.89 14.59
CA PHE A 54 -13.87 -17.77 14.49
C PHE A 54 -13.21 -18.31 15.75
N VAL A 55 -12.14 -19.09 15.55
CA VAL A 55 -11.37 -19.71 16.63
C VAL A 55 -9.90 -19.36 16.42
N LEU A 56 -9.23 -18.93 17.48
CA LEU A 56 -7.81 -18.63 17.51
C LEU A 56 -7.04 -19.83 18.07
N GLU A 57 -6.12 -20.33 17.26
CA GLU A 57 -5.13 -21.31 17.65
C GLU A 57 -3.75 -20.65 17.66
N ALA A 58 -2.98 -20.82 18.73
CA ALA A 58 -1.63 -20.30 18.85
C ALA A 58 -0.74 -21.30 19.60
N ALA A 59 0.56 -21.32 19.31
CA ALA A 59 1.52 -22.29 19.87
C ALA A 59 1.57 -22.30 21.42
N ASP A 60 1.18 -21.19 22.05
CA ASP A 60 1.22 -21.00 23.51
C ASP A 60 -0.13 -21.36 24.18
N LEU A 61 -1.17 -21.64 23.38
CA LEU A 61 -2.50 -21.98 23.85
C LEU A 61 -2.64 -23.50 23.97
N LYS A 62 -3.03 -23.98 25.15
CA LYS A 62 -3.29 -25.41 25.40
C LYS A 62 -4.49 -25.96 24.63
N HIS A 63 -5.39 -25.10 24.17
CA HIS A 63 -6.55 -25.44 23.35
C HIS A 63 -7.00 -24.21 22.54
N PRO A 64 -7.61 -24.41 21.36
CA PRO A 64 -8.16 -23.32 20.55
C PRO A 64 -9.25 -22.54 21.29
N ILE A 65 -9.24 -21.21 21.20
CA ILE A 65 -10.21 -20.34 21.88
C ILE A 65 -11.11 -19.60 20.88
N PRO A 66 -12.43 -19.52 21.09
CA PRO A 66 -13.30 -18.73 20.23
C PRO A 66 -13.02 -17.24 20.40
N VAL A 67 -13.03 -16.49 19.29
CA VAL A 67 -12.70 -15.06 19.25
C VAL A 67 -13.98 -14.25 19.07
N ASP A 68 -14.26 -13.34 20.01
CA ASP A 68 -15.38 -12.41 19.87
C ASP A 68 -15.09 -11.26 18.88
N ALA A 69 -16.10 -10.49 18.48
CA ALA A 69 -15.95 -9.42 17.50
C ALA A 69 -14.95 -8.33 17.95
N LYS A 70 -14.81 -8.08 19.25
CA LYS A 70 -13.85 -7.08 19.82
C LYS A 70 -12.42 -7.61 19.84
N GLN A 71 -12.24 -8.88 20.15
CA GLN A 71 -10.95 -9.57 20.13
C GLN A 71 -10.48 -9.75 18.69
N MET A 72 -11.39 -10.08 17.78
CA MET A 72 -11.13 -10.10 16.34
C MET A 72 -10.71 -8.70 15.87
N PHE A 73 -11.43 -7.66 16.30
CA PHE A 73 -11.04 -6.28 16.06
C PHE A 73 -9.64 -5.97 16.59
N TYR A 74 -9.30 -6.36 17.82
CA TYR A 74 -7.96 -6.16 18.38
C TYR A 74 -6.86 -6.86 17.56
N LEU A 75 -7.11 -8.09 17.10
CA LEU A 75 -6.17 -8.87 16.29
C LEU A 75 -6.02 -8.33 14.87
N VAL A 76 -7.11 -7.85 14.27
CA VAL A 76 -7.13 -7.18 12.96
C VAL A 76 -6.45 -5.81 13.04
N GLN A 77 -6.72 -5.03 14.10
CA GLN A 77 -6.15 -3.70 14.32
C GLN A 77 -4.64 -3.76 14.57
N ARG A 78 -4.14 -4.85 15.19
CA ARG A 78 -2.70 -5.12 15.30
C ARG A 78 -2.10 -5.83 14.09
N GLY A 79 -2.88 -6.11 13.05
CA GLY A 79 -2.41 -6.73 11.79
C GLY A 79 -1.84 -8.14 11.95
N LEU A 80 -1.97 -8.78 13.12
CA LEU A 80 -1.34 -10.08 13.40
C LEU A 80 -1.92 -11.19 12.52
N ILE A 81 -3.24 -11.15 12.28
CA ILE A 81 -3.91 -12.09 11.37
C ILE A 81 -3.51 -11.81 9.92
N THR A 82 -3.47 -10.54 9.51
CA THR A 82 -3.11 -10.17 8.13
C THR A 82 -1.67 -10.55 7.80
N VAL A 83 -0.73 -10.29 8.71
CA VAL A 83 0.67 -10.66 8.56
C VAL A 83 0.83 -12.19 8.59
N GLY A 84 0.12 -12.89 9.49
CA GLY A 84 0.12 -14.35 9.53
C GLY A 84 -0.40 -14.97 8.24
N GLN A 85 -1.56 -14.52 7.75
CA GLN A 85 -2.18 -14.99 6.51
C GLN A 85 -1.31 -14.67 5.28
N ALA A 86 -0.75 -13.46 5.19
CA ALA A 86 0.17 -13.08 4.12
C ALA A 86 1.46 -13.92 4.14
N THR A 87 2.01 -14.17 5.33
CA THR A 87 3.22 -15.02 5.49
C THR A 87 2.93 -16.46 5.11
N TRP A 88 1.77 -16.99 5.52
CA TRP A 88 1.31 -18.32 5.16
C TRP A 88 1.09 -18.46 3.65
N PHE A 89 0.46 -17.47 3.01
CA PHE A 89 0.30 -17.43 1.57
C PHE A 89 1.66 -17.46 0.84
N VAL A 90 2.62 -16.64 1.27
CA VAL A 90 3.99 -16.64 0.71
C VAL A 90 4.66 -18.01 0.89
N ALA A 91 4.56 -18.60 2.08
CA ALA A 91 5.11 -19.92 2.36
C ALA A 91 4.52 -20.99 1.43
N ASN A 92 3.20 -20.96 1.19
CA ASN A 92 2.55 -21.87 0.26
C ASN A 92 3.05 -21.68 -1.18
N CYS A 93 3.15 -20.45 -1.68
CA CYS A 93 3.66 -20.23 -3.04
C CYS A 93 5.12 -20.70 -3.20
N ILE A 94 5.98 -20.45 -2.21
CA ILE A 94 7.36 -20.94 -2.22
C ILE A 94 7.38 -22.48 -2.24
N ALA A 95 6.57 -23.11 -1.41
CA ALA A 95 6.49 -24.56 -1.34
C ALA A 95 5.99 -25.18 -2.64
N ARG A 96 4.97 -24.58 -3.27
CA ARG A 96 4.50 -24.99 -4.61
C ARG A 96 5.62 -24.88 -5.63
N ALA A 97 6.36 -23.77 -5.64
CA ALA A 97 7.49 -23.58 -6.53
C ALA A 97 8.59 -24.64 -6.33
N VAL A 98 8.93 -24.97 -5.08
CA VAL A 98 9.93 -26.01 -4.74
C VAL A 98 9.44 -27.41 -5.12
N GLN A 99 8.15 -27.69 -4.98
CA GLN A 99 7.53 -28.98 -5.31
C GLN A 99 7.24 -29.13 -6.81
N GLY A 100 7.52 -28.11 -7.63
CA GLY A 100 7.20 -28.12 -9.06
C GLY A 100 5.70 -28.01 -9.36
N VAL A 101 4.91 -27.63 -8.35
CA VAL A 101 3.46 -27.38 -8.49
C VAL A 101 3.27 -26.01 -9.13
N HIS A 102 2.31 -25.91 -10.06
CA HIS A 102 2.07 -24.69 -10.80
C HIS A 102 1.62 -23.55 -9.86
N VAL A 103 2.34 -22.43 -9.92
CA VAL A 103 1.96 -21.16 -9.29
C VAL A 103 1.29 -20.30 -10.36
N THR A 104 0.06 -19.91 -10.11
CA THR A 104 -0.77 -19.14 -11.05
C THR A 104 -0.29 -17.69 -11.16
N THR A 105 -0.60 -17.03 -12.28
CA THR A 105 -0.25 -15.62 -12.51
C THR A 105 -0.86 -14.68 -11.48
N ILE A 106 -2.12 -14.94 -11.08
CA ILE A 106 -2.78 -14.17 -10.00
C ILE A 106 -2.10 -14.36 -8.64
N GLU A 107 -1.59 -15.56 -8.32
CA GLU A 107 -0.81 -15.79 -7.11
C GLU A 107 0.51 -15.01 -7.16
N LEU A 108 1.18 -14.94 -8.31
CA LEU A 108 2.39 -14.12 -8.49
C LEU A 108 2.12 -12.61 -8.33
N THR A 109 1.02 -12.11 -8.91
CA THR A 109 0.61 -10.72 -8.69
C THR A 109 0.33 -10.46 -7.22
N THR A 110 -0.36 -11.37 -6.54
CA THR A 110 -0.63 -11.28 -5.10
C THR A 110 0.67 -11.28 -4.29
N LEU A 111 1.62 -12.17 -4.60
CA LEU A 111 2.95 -12.18 -3.98
C LEU A 111 3.66 -10.84 -4.10
N SER A 112 3.59 -10.19 -5.27
CA SER A 112 4.20 -8.87 -5.46
C SER A 112 3.63 -7.83 -4.49
N PHE A 113 2.32 -7.82 -4.27
CA PHE A 113 1.67 -6.93 -3.31
C PHE A 113 1.96 -7.32 -1.86
N VAL A 114 2.07 -8.61 -1.55
CA VAL A 114 2.41 -9.09 -0.20
C VAL A 114 3.79 -8.59 0.22
N VAL A 115 4.80 -8.64 -0.66
CA VAL A 115 6.15 -8.11 -0.35
C VAL A 115 6.10 -6.64 0.08
N VAL A 116 5.37 -5.81 -0.67
CA VAL A 116 5.22 -4.38 -0.36
C VAL A 116 4.39 -4.18 0.92
N THR A 117 3.37 -4.99 1.13
CA THR A 117 2.49 -4.94 2.30
C THR A 117 3.24 -5.29 3.57
N LEU A 118 4.06 -6.34 3.57
CA LEU A 118 4.88 -6.74 4.72
C LEU A 118 5.92 -5.66 5.05
N ALA A 119 6.61 -5.13 4.04
CA ALA A 119 7.56 -4.04 4.23
C ALA A 119 6.89 -2.80 4.85
N THR A 120 5.71 -2.42 4.34
CA THR A 120 4.95 -1.27 4.85
C THR A 120 4.45 -1.51 6.27
N SER A 121 3.93 -2.72 6.55
CA SER A 121 3.42 -3.11 7.87
C SER A 121 4.51 -3.08 8.93
N TYR A 122 5.72 -3.55 8.59
CA TYR A 122 6.88 -3.48 9.48
C TYR A 122 7.24 -2.02 9.82
N LEU A 123 7.31 -1.14 8.81
CA LEU A 123 7.60 0.28 9.03
C LEU A 123 6.50 0.98 9.85
N TRP A 124 5.26 0.48 9.79
CA TRP A 124 4.13 1.05 10.50
C TRP A 124 3.87 0.40 11.85
N TYR A 125 4.65 -0.59 12.26
CA TYR A 125 4.42 -1.34 13.50
C TYR A 125 4.42 -0.43 14.74
N HIS A 126 5.32 0.56 14.78
CA HIS A 126 5.41 1.53 15.88
C HIS A 126 4.64 2.83 15.62
N LYS A 127 3.88 2.91 14.52
CA LYS A 127 3.11 4.10 14.18
C LYS A 127 1.90 4.21 15.12
N PRO A 128 1.71 5.35 15.82
CA PRO A 128 0.54 5.54 16.66
C PRO A 128 -0.73 5.52 15.79
N ALA A 129 -1.65 4.61 16.10
CA ALA A 129 -2.95 4.49 15.45
C ALA A 129 -4.01 5.31 16.22
N ASP A 130 -5.05 5.75 15.50
CA ASP A 130 -6.26 6.35 16.07
C ASP A 130 -6.05 7.61 16.93
N VAL A 131 -5.25 8.56 16.43
CA VAL A 131 -5.07 9.87 17.07
C VAL A 131 -6.33 10.72 16.88
N SER A 132 -7.17 10.81 17.91
CA SER A 132 -8.45 11.53 17.88
C SER A 132 -8.35 13.04 18.13
N SER A 133 -7.27 13.51 18.75
CA SER A 133 -7.10 14.94 19.05
C SER A 133 -5.65 15.40 18.93
N PRO A 134 -5.40 16.59 18.33
CA PRO A 134 -4.05 17.17 18.28
C PRO A 134 -3.71 17.90 19.57
N ILE A 135 -2.45 17.80 20.00
CA ILE A 135 -1.92 18.62 21.10
C ILE A 135 -1.70 20.04 20.58
N LYS A 136 -2.37 21.02 21.19
CA LYS A 136 -2.27 22.43 20.79
C LYS A 136 -1.03 23.08 21.38
N LEU A 137 -0.04 23.40 20.55
CA LEU A 137 1.14 24.15 20.94
C LEU A 137 0.80 25.64 21.01
N ARG A 138 1.07 26.28 22.16
CA ARG A 138 0.87 27.72 22.36
C ARG A 138 2.21 28.43 22.36
N CYS A 139 2.49 29.23 21.32
CA CYS A 139 3.68 30.08 21.26
C CYS A 139 3.35 31.51 21.67
N LYS A 140 4.18 32.09 22.54
CA LYS A 140 4.07 33.50 22.99
C LYS A 140 4.76 34.49 22.04
N ALA A 141 5.73 34.01 21.24
CA ALA A 141 6.47 34.82 20.29
C ALA A 141 5.93 34.62 18.86
N SER A 142 5.75 35.73 18.13
CA SER A 142 5.48 35.72 16.69
C SER A 142 6.79 35.93 15.95
N ASP A 143 7.27 34.91 15.25
CA ASP A 143 8.41 35.06 14.34
C ASP A 143 8.03 36.00 13.18
N PRO A 144 8.81 37.06 12.88
CA PRO A 144 8.58 37.89 11.70
C PRO A 144 8.64 37.09 10.39
N ALA A 145 9.38 35.99 10.32
CA ALA A 145 9.42 35.11 9.14
C ALA A 145 8.06 34.45 8.85
N ALA A 146 7.26 34.16 9.89
CA ALA A 146 5.91 33.60 9.73
C ALA A 146 4.89 34.62 9.16
N ARG A 147 5.26 35.91 9.09
CA ARG A 147 4.44 36.96 8.44
C ARG A 147 4.71 37.08 6.95
N THR A 148 5.71 36.37 6.44
CA THR A 148 6.00 36.33 4.99
C THR A 148 4.92 35.53 4.25
N ARG A 149 4.81 35.78 2.94
CA ARG A 149 3.82 35.11 2.10
C ARG A 149 4.13 33.61 2.00
N HIS A 150 3.18 32.78 2.42
CA HIS A 150 3.26 31.32 2.37
C HIS A 150 2.33 30.75 1.28
N TYR A 151 2.54 29.47 0.93
CA TYR A 151 1.68 28.74 -0.03
C TYR A 151 0.91 27.60 0.64
N ARG A 152 1.47 26.95 1.67
CA ARG A 152 0.82 25.88 2.42
C ARG A 152 0.55 26.32 3.84
N THR A 153 1.61 26.65 4.57
CA THR A 153 1.55 27.04 5.98
C THR A 153 2.50 28.20 6.28
N PRO A 154 2.22 29.03 7.29
CA PRO A 154 3.14 30.10 7.71
C PRO A 154 4.55 29.60 8.11
N LEU A 155 4.71 28.30 8.39
CA LEU A 155 5.96 27.65 8.77
C LEU A 155 6.68 26.97 7.59
N ASP A 156 6.24 27.21 6.36
CA ASP A 156 6.84 26.61 5.16
C ASP A 156 8.35 26.87 5.06
N PHE A 157 8.85 28.00 5.58
CA PHE A 157 10.28 28.32 5.56
C PHE A 157 11.16 27.32 6.33
N ILE A 158 10.58 26.51 7.24
CA ILE A 158 11.31 25.54 8.06
C ILE A 158 11.39 24.18 7.36
N SER A 159 10.25 23.64 6.92
CA SER A 159 10.14 22.24 6.49
C SER A 159 10.07 22.04 4.98
N ARG A 160 9.99 23.12 4.20
CA ARG A 160 9.75 23.01 2.76
C ARG A 160 11.02 22.67 1.99
N ASP A 161 11.26 21.37 1.84
CA ASP A 161 12.29 20.84 0.95
C ASP A 161 11.71 19.90 -0.11
N GLU A 162 11.32 20.47 -1.26
CA GLU A 162 10.83 19.69 -2.40
C GLU A 162 11.98 18.97 -3.09
N TYR A 163 11.79 17.67 -3.32
CA TYR A 163 12.69 16.81 -4.07
C TYR A 163 11.97 16.13 -5.24
N VAL A 164 12.73 15.50 -6.14
CA VAL A 164 12.24 15.01 -7.43
C VAL A 164 10.99 14.12 -7.31
N PHE A 165 10.96 13.14 -6.40
CA PHE A 165 9.80 12.28 -6.25
C PHE A 165 8.58 13.01 -5.68
N SER A 166 8.76 13.90 -4.70
CA SER A 166 7.67 14.74 -4.16
C SER A 166 7.05 15.60 -5.26
N LEU A 167 7.88 16.19 -6.11
CA LEU A 167 7.43 17.01 -7.24
C LEU A 167 6.67 16.19 -8.27
N LEU A 168 7.20 15.03 -8.68
CA LEU A 168 6.56 14.17 -9.68
C LEU A 168 5.21 13.67 -9.14
N TRP A 169 5.18 13.25 -7.88
CA TRP A 169 3.96 12.82 -7.20
C TRP A 169 2.91 13.93 -7.16
N GLN A 170 3.27 15.15 -6.76
CA GLN A 170 2.36 16.29 -6.74
C GLN A 170 1.86 16.64 -8.14
N TYR A 171 2.74 16.63 -9.14
CA TYR A 171 2.38 16.91 -10.53
C TYR A 171 1.31 15.94 -11.07
N TYR A 172 1.48 14.63 -10.85
CA TYR A 172 0.47 13.65 -11.27
C TYR A 172 -0.83 13.78 -10.48
N ASN A 173 -0.78 14.12 -9.19
CA ASN A 173 -1.98 14.43 -8.41
C ASN A 173 -2.69 15.69 -8.92
N ASP A 174 -1.96 16.71 -9.38
CA ASP A 174 -2.54 17.90 -10.01
C ASP A 174 -3.24 17.56 -11.33
N ILE A 175 -2.66 16.67 -12.16
CA ILE A 175 -3.31 16.14 -13.37
C ILE A 175 -4.63 15.47 -13.00
N LEU A 176 -4.59 14.53 -12.05
CA LEU A 176 -5.77 13.79 -11.59
C LEU A 176 -6.86 14.73 -11.06
N ARG A 177 -6.49 15.79 -10.33
CA ARG A 177 -7.42 16.82 -9.85
C ARG A 177 -8.06 17.58 -11.01
N ARG A 178 -7.31 17.92 -12.06
CA ARG A 178 -7.86 18.57 -13.27
C ARG A 178 -8.79 17.65 -14.06
N LEU A 179 -8.50 16.35 -14.05
CA LEU A 179 -9.38 15.32 -14.61
C LEU A 179 -10.59 15.00 -13.71
N ARG A 180 -10.75 15.69 -12.57
CA ARG A 180 -11.82 15.48 -11.57
C ARG A 180 -11.85 14.06 -10.97
N MET A 181 -10.68 13.40 -10.90
CA MET A 181 -10.52 12.06 -10.34
C MET A 181 -9.44 12.05 -9.22
N PRO A 182 -9.70 12.63 -8.04
CA PRO A 182 -8.72 12.68 -6.94
C PRO A 182 -8.57 11.33 -6.23
N LEU A 183 -7.87 10.37 -6.85
CA LEU A 183 -7.70 8.99 -6.36
C LEU A 183 -6.89 8.91 -5.06
N PHE A 184 -5.78 9.65 -4.96
CA PHE A 184 -4.81 9.48 -3.87
C PHE A 184 -4.85 10.59 -2.82
N MET A 185 -5.51 11.71 -3.12
CA MET A 185 -5.51 12.89 -2.25
C MET A 185 -6.85 13.62 -2.30
N ARG A 186 -7.49 13.76 -1.13
CA ARG A 186 -8.61 14.70 -0.97
C ARG A 186 -8.12 16.14 -1.18
N PRO A 187 -8.85 17.01 -1.91
CA PRO A 187 -8.47 18.42 -2.07
C PRO A 187 -8.33 19.15 -0.72
N MET A 188 -7.46 20.16 -0.66
CA MET A 188 -7.41 21.07 0.49
C MET A 188 -8.53 22.11 0.36
N THR A 189 -9.23 22.35 1.46
CA THR A 189 -10.37 23.28 1.52
C THR A 189 -10.07 24.55 2.32
N ALA A 190 -8.99 24.56 3.11
CA ALA A 190 -8.60 25.67 3.96
C ALA A 190 -7.27 26.28 3.52
N GLU A 191 -7.18 27.61 3.58
CA GLU A 191 -5.94 28.39 3.47
C GLU A 191 -5.81 29.26 4.74
N PRO A 192 -4.77 29.06 5.58
CA PRO A 192 -3.68 28.08 5.46
C PRO A 192 -4.17 26.63 5.60
N TRP A 193 -3.36 25.67 5.19
CA TRP A 193 -3.72 24.25 5.27
C TRP A 193 -4.02 23.83 6.72
N ASP A 194 -5.15 23.16 6.90
CA ASP A 194 -5.68 22.70 8.19
C ASP A 194 -5.25 21.26 8.54
N ARG A 195 -4.56 20.58 7.61
CA ARG A 195 -4.08 19.20 7.78
C ARG A 195 -2.80 18.93 7.01
N ILE A 196 -2.09 17.88 7.41
CA ILE A 196 -0.92 17.35 6.71
C ILE A 196 -1.41 16.39 5.61
N PRO A 197 -1.15 16.67 4.33
CA PRO A 197 -1.54 15.77 3.25
C PRO A 197 -0.62 14.54 3.18
N SER A 198 -1.20 13.38 2.86
CA SER A 198 -0.46 12.14 2.57
C SER A 198 0.46 12.24 1.35
N ALA A 199 0.25 13.24 0.49
CA ALA A 199 0.99 13.45 -0.75
C ALA A 199 2.27 14.28 -0.58
N VAL A 200 2.55 14.81 0.62
CA VAL A 200 3.81 15.51 0.89
C VAL A 200 4.80 14.50 1.43
N TRP A 201 5.75 14.14 0.59
CA TRP A 201 6.86 13.29 0.98
C TRP A 201 7.97 14.17 1.55
N LEU A 202 8.42 13.84 2.76
CA LEU A 202 9.60 14.47 3.34
C LEU A 202 10.84 13.92 2.64
N ARG A 203 11.82 14.79 2.40
CA ARG A 203 13.11 14.35 1.88
C ARG A 203 13.75 13.41 2.90
N HIS A 204 14.01 12.19 2.46
CA HIS A 204 14.91 11.28 3.16
C HIS A 204 16.29 11.45 2.55
N THR A 205 17.32 11.60 3.38
CA THR A 205 18.71 11.73 2.94
C THR A 205 19.52 10.46 3.17
N ASN A 206 18.88 9.40 3.66
CA ASN A 206 19.56 8.16 4.00
C ASN A 206 19.61 7.22 2.80
N LEU A 207 20.82 7.06 2.24
CA LEU A 207 21.11 6.12 1.15
C LEU A 207 20.69 4.69 1.47
N VAL A 208 20.73 4.28 2.74
CA VAL A 208 20.28 2.95 3.16
C VAL A 208 18.78 2.79 2.94
N THR A 209 17.99 3.81 3.29
CA THR A 209 16.53 3.79 3.07
C THR A 209 16.21 3.77 1.59
N GLU A 210 16.90 4.57 0.77
CA GLU A 210 16.75 4.54 -0.68
C GLU A 210 17.08 3.16 -1.27
N ALA A 211 18.19 2.56 -0.84
CA ALA A 211 18.61 1.24 -1.29
C ALA A 211 17.60 0.16 -0.92
N LEU A 212 17.07 0.18 0.32
CA LEU A 212 16.03 -0.76 0.77
C LEU A 212 14.75 -0.61 -0.06
N CYS A 213 14.29 0.62 -0.32
CA CYS A 213 13.15 0.88 -1.21
C CYS A 213 13.43 0.34 -2.63
N GLY A 214 14.63 0.56 -3.15
CA GLY A 214 15.08 0.03 -4.44
C GLY A 214 15.01 -1.49 -4.50
N VAL A 215 15.51 -2.20 -3.48
CA VAL A 215 15.43 -3.66 -3.37
C VAL A 215 13.98 -4.13 -3.40
N VAL A 216 13.09 -3.50 -2.62
CA VAL A 216 11.66 -3.87 -2.59
C VAL A 216 11.02 -3.70 -3.97
N ILE A 217 11.31 -2.60 -4.67
CA ILE A 217 10.79 -2.32 -6.02
C ILE A 217 11.34 -3.33 -7.05
N LEU A 218 12.61 -3.70 -6.96
CA LEU A 218 13.22 -4.70 -7.85
C LEU A 218 12.61 -6.09 -7.62
N VAL A 219 12.41 -6.49 -6.36
CA VAL A 219 11.73 -7.75 -6.03
C VAL A 219 10.30 -7.74 -6.57
N PHE A 220 9.57 -6.64 -6.38
CA PHE A 220 8.23 -6.46 -6.94
C PHE A 220 8.17 -6.69 -8.46
N GLY A 221 9.14 -6.13 -9.20
CA GLY A 221 9.23 -6.34 -10.65
C GLY A 221 9.72 -7.74 -11.05
N ALA A 222 10.63 -8.34 -10.28
CA ALA A 222 11.25 -9.62 -10.60
C ALA A 222 10.28 -10.82 -10.52
N ILE A 223 9.29 -10.75 -9.64
CA ILE A 223 8.32 -11.85 -9.42
C ILE A 223 7.60 -12.26 -10.71
N PHE A 224 7.32 -11.32 -11.63
CA PHE A 224 6.62 -11.62 -12.88
C PHE A 224 7.40 -12.54 -13.84
N PHE A 225 8.73 -12.62 -13.69
CA PHE A 225 9.55 -13.57 -14.46
C PHE A 225 9.36 -15.02 -14.01
N ALA A 226 8.81 -15.27 -12.83
CA ALA A 226 8.51 -16.64 -12.40
C ALA A 226 7.51 -17.34 -13.34
N ALA A 227 6.61 -16.58 -13.97
CA ALA A 227 5.68 -17.08 -14.97
C ALA A 227 6.27 -17.21 -16.39
N TRP A 228 7.58 -17.05 -16.59
CA TRP A 228 8.18 -17.01 -17.93
C TRP A 228 7.85 -18.23 -18.79
N ASN A 229 7.83 -19.43 -18.19
CA ASN A 229 7.53 -20.70 -18.85
C ASN A 229 6.16 -21.27 -18.44
N SER A 230 5.29 -20.44 -17.86
CA SER A 230 3.94 -20.89 -17.50
C SER A 230 3.09 -21.19 -18.74
N PRO A 231 2.16 -22.16 -18.65
CA PRO A 231 1.18 -22.40 -19.70
C PRO A 231 0.22 -21.20 -19.77
N PHE A 232 0.16 -20.57 -20.94
CA PHE A 232 -0.84 -19.55 -21.26
C PHE A 232 -1.82 -20.13 -22.29
N PRO A 233 -3.07 -19.64 -22.34
CA PRO A 233 -4.06 -20.14 -23.29
C PRO A 233 -3.64 -19.94 -24.75
N THR A 234 -2.92 -18.85 -25.06
CA THR A 234 -2.37 -18.58 -26.39
C THR A 234 -0.89 -18.19 -26.35
N GLU A 235 -0.17 -18.43 -27.45
CA GLU A 235 1.23 -18.03 -27.58
C GLU A 235 1.41 -16.50 -27.62
N THR A 236 0.39 -15.79 -28.13
CA THR A 236 0.34 -14.32 -28.11
C THR A 236 0.26 -13.78 -26.69
N GLU A 237 -0.61 -14.32 -25.84
CA GLU A 237 -0.74 -13.92 -24.42
C GLU A 237 0.58 -14.15 -23.67
N ARG A 238 1.23 -15.30 -23.89
CA ARG A 238 2.56 -15.58 -23.34
C ARG A 238 3.60 -14.54 -23.75
N THR A 239 3.61 -14.15 -25.02
CA THR A 239 4.61 -13.20 -25.55
C THR A 239 4.37 -11.80 -24.98
N ILE A 240 3.11 -11.36 -24.89
CA ILE A 240 2.76 -10.06 -24.33
C ILE A 240 3.04 -10.05 -22.81
N TRP A 241 2.78 -11.15 -22.08
CA TRP A 241 3.18 -11.28 -20.68
C TRP A 241 4.68 -11.09 -20.47
N ARG A 242 5.49 -11.77 -21.28
CA ARG A 242 6.96 -11.65 -21.24
C ARG A 242 7.41 -10.22 -21.53
N ALA A 243 6.83 -9.58 -22.55
CA ALA A 243 7.12 -8.19 -22.88
C ALA A 243 6.73 -7.24 -21.74
N ALA A 244 5.56 -7.42 -21.13
CA ALA A 244 5.08 -6.62 -20.00
C ALA A 244 5.96 -6.80 -18.75
N SER A 245 6.40 -8.04 -18.47
CA SER A 245 7.31 -8.36 -17.36
C SER A 245 8.69 -7.72 -17.54
N VAL A 246 9.25 -7.83 -18.76
CA VAL A 246 10.51 -7.16 -19.13
C VAL A 246 10.37 -5.65 -19.00
N TYR A 247 9.29 -5.08 -19.52
CA TYR A 247 9.03 -3.66 -19.40
C TYR A 247 8.90 -3.21 -17.94
N GLY A 248 8.23 -3.99 -17.08
CA GLY A 248 8.13 -3.73 -15.65
C GLY A 248 9.51 -3.63 -14.99
N MET A 249 10.44 -4.53 -15.34
CA MET A 249 11.82 -4.46 -14.85
C MET A 249 12.58 -3.26 -15.39
N VAL A 250 12.44 -2.97 -16.69
CA VAL A 250 13.03 -1.77 -17.31
C VAL A 250 12.52 -0.51 -16.62
N PHE A 251 11.23 -0.42 -16.30
CA PHE A 251 10.66 0.68 -15.55
C PHE A 251 11.29 0.83 -14.16
N CYS A 252 11.47 -0.27 -13.42
CA CYS A 252 12.09 -0.27 -12.10
C CYS A 252 13.57 0.17 -12.16
N VAL A 253 14.35 -0.40 -13.07
CA VAL A 253 15.80 -0.16 -13.16
C VAL A 253 16.11 1.15 -13.86
N VAL A 254 15.59 1.34 -15.08
CA VAL A 254 15.89 2.50 -15.92
C VAL A 254 15.08 3.71 -15.47
N GLY A 255 13.77 3.55 -15.24
CA GLY A 255 12.93 4.65 -14.76
C GLY A 255 13.31 5.11 -13.34
N GLY A 256 13.52 4.16 -12.43
CA GLY A 256 14.03 4.42 -11.08
C GLY A 256 15.43 5.02 -11.10
N GLY A 257 16.37 4.42 -11.85
CA GLY A 257 17.73 4.94 -11.99
C GLY A 257 17.78 6.34 -12.61
N TYR A 258 16.94 6.63 -13.61
CA TYR A 258 16.84 7.93 -14.25
C TYR A 258 16.34 9.01 -13.28
N THR A 259 15.26 8.73 -12.55
CA THR A 259 14.72 9.66 -11.54
C THR A 259 15.69 9.91 -10.40
N TRP A 260 16.38 8.87 -9.94
CA TRP A 260 17.43 8.97 -8.93
C TRP A 260 18.64 9.78 -9.43
N ALA A 261 19.13 9.52 -10.64
CA ALA A 261 20.23 10.27 -11.23
C ALA A 261 19.88 11.76 -11.39
N TRP A 262 18.65 12.07 -11.82
CA TRP A 262 18.14 13.44 -11.82
C TRP A 262 18.15 14.07 -10.44
N HIS A 263 17.70 13.34 -9.42
CA HIS A 263 17.66 13.81 -8.05
C HIS A 263 19.05 14.17 -7.51
N VAL A 264 20.03 13.28 -7.70
CA VAL A 264 21.37 13.42 -7.11
C VAL A 264 22.26 14.37 -7.92
N LEU A 265 22.26 14.26 -9.25
CA LEU A 265 23.26 14.91 -10.10
C LEU A 265 22.82 16.28 -10.63
N PHE A 266 21.53 16.42 -10.94
CA PHE A 266 21.04 17.56 -11.74
C PHE A 266 20.12 18.50 -10.97
N PHE A 267 19.30 17.97 -10.07
CA PHE A 267 18.20 18.73 -9.44
C PHE A 267 18.69 19.92 -8.61
N THR A 268 19.71 19.74 -7.76
CA THR A 268 20.27 20.83 -6.94
C THR A 268 20.79 21.98 -7.80
N ARG A 269 21.55 21.65 -8.86
CA ARG A 269 22.12 22.64 -9.80
C ARG A 269 21.01 23.35 -10.58
N TRP A 270 20.02 22.60 -11.06
CA TRP A 270 18.89 23.16 -11.79
C TRP A 270 18.10 24.15 -10.92
N ARG A 271 17.87 23.81 -9.65
CA ARG A 271 17.13 24.66 -8.70
C ARG A 271 17.88 25.94 -8.34
N GLN A 272 19.21 25.88 -8.19
CA GLN A 272 20.03 27.07 -7.97
C GLN A 272 19.98 28.06 -9.15
N ASN A 273 19.93 27.54 -10.38
CA ASN A 273 19.88 28.35 -11.60
C ASN A 273 18.49 28.95 -11.90
N ARG A 274 17.47 28.61 -11.12
CA ARG A 274 16.06 29.06 -11.28
C ARG A 274 15.58 29.65 -9.95
N PRO A 275 15.90 30.91 -9.63
CA PRO A 275 15.40 31.54 -8.42
C PRO A 275 13.86 31.56 -8.45
N LEU A 276 13.25 31.26 -7.30
CA LEU A 276 11.80 31.18 -7.13
C LEU A 276 11.17 32.52 -7.53
N LEU A 277 10.35 32.53 -8.59
CA LEU A 277 9.62 33.73 -8.99
C LEU A 277 8.58 34.04 -7.91
N VAL A 278 8.82 35.12 -7.15
CA VAL A 278 7.89 35.58 -6.11
C VAL A 278 6.60 36.08 -6.76
N ARG A 279 5.45 35.58 -6.29
CA ARG A 279 4.11 36.01 -6.71
C ARG A 279 3.97 37.52 -6.47
N GLY A 280 3.97 38.31 -7.55
CA GLY A 280 3.97 39.78 -7.52
C GLY A 280 4.97 40.45 -8.48
N GLY A 281 5.86 39.68 -9.12
CA GLY A 281 6.70 40.17 -10.22
C GLY A 281 5.89 40.54 -11.48
N PRO A 282 6.52 41.22 -12.46
CA PRO A 282 5.86 41.58 -13.72
C PRO A 282 5.19 40.37 -14.36
N ARG A 283 3.98 40.54 -14.89
CA ARG A 283 3.23 39.49 -15.59
C ARG A 283 4.01 39.06 -16.83
N VAL A 284 4.91 38.10 -16.68
CA VAL A 284 5.59 37.48 -17.81
C VAL A 284 4.56 36.63 -18.54
N ARG A 285 4.45 36.83 -19.86
CA ARG A 285 3.59 36.03 -20.72
C ARG A 285 4.08 34.58 -20.67
N LYS A 286 3.31 33.70 -20.04
CA LYS A 286 3.67 32.29 -19.89
C LYS A 286 3.68 31.62 -21.25
N THR A 287 4.76 30.91 -21.57
CA THR A 287 4.80 30.02 -22.73
C THR A 287 4.02 28.75 -22.43
N ALA A 288 3.57 28.01 -23.45
CA ALA A 288 2.96 26.68 -23.25
C ALA A 288 3.87 25.74 -22.43
N ALA A 289 5.18 25.86 -22.62
CA ALA A 289 6.18 25.15 -21.83
C ALA A 289 6.11 25.50 -20.33
N ASP A 290 5.95 26.77 -19.96
CA ASP A 290 5.87 27.20 -18.56
C ASP A 290 4.57 26.75 -17.89
N TRP A 291 3.50 26.61 -18.67
CA TRP A 291 2.25 26.02 -18.19
C TRP A 291 2.39 24.51 -17.91
N LEU A 292 3.11 23.78 -18.78
CA LEU A 292 3.37 22.35 -18.59
C LEU A 292 4.31 22.07 -17.41
N ARG A 293 5.18 23.01 -17.04
CA ARG A 293 6.10 22.79 -15.91
C ARG A 293 5.45 22.90 -14.54
N ASN A 294 4.35 23.64 -14.43
CA ASN A 294 3.70 23.89 -13.15
C ASN A 294 2.18 23.88 -13.31
N LEU A 295 1.56 22.80 -12.82
CA LEU A 295 0.12 22.61 -12.86
C LEU A 295 -0.58 23.07 -11.58
N SER A 296 0.14 23.63 -10.61
CA SER A 296 -0.44 24.02 -9.32
C SER A 296 -1.47 25.15 -9.49
N PRO A 297 -2.60 25.11 -8.75
CA PRO A 297 -3.63 26.16 -8.83
C PRO A 297 -3.08 27.55 -8.53
N ASP A 298 -2.21 27.66 -7.54
CA ASP A 298 -1.65 28.91 -7.04
C ASP A 298 -0.39 29.37 -7.79
N ASN A 299 0.05 28.59 -8.80
CA ASN A 299 1.31 28.76 -9.51
C ASN A 299 2.50 28.88 -8.56
N ASP A 300 2.59 27.93 -7.64
CA ASP A 300 3.64 27.86 -6.64
C ASP A 300 5.01 27.63 -7.30
N PRO A 301 5.97 28.56 -7.19
CA PRO A 301 7.28 28.45 -7.83
C PRO A 301 8.10 27.26 -7.33
N HIS A 302 7.81 26.74 -6.13
CA HIS A 302 8.50 25.56 -5.61
C HIS A 302 8.08 24.26 -6.31
N LEU A 303 6.94 24.25 -7.01
CA LEU A 303 6.41 23.10 -7.74
C LEU A 303 6.77 23.13 -9.24
N ASP A 304 7.67 24.03 -9.64
CA ASP A 304 8.15 24.12 -11.01
C ASP A 304 9.02 22.89 -11.38
N MET A 305 8.68 22.24 -12.50
CA MET A 305 9.29 20.98 -12.90
C MET A 305 10.20 21.13 -14.13
N PRO A 306 11.41 20.52 -14.15
CA PRO A 306 12.18 20.43 -15.38
C PRO A 306 11.48 19.53 -16.41
N LEU A 307 11.19 20.06 -17.60
CA LEU A 307 10.57 19.29 -18.70
C LEU A 307 11.41 18.08 -19.13
N GLY A 308 12.74 18.21 -19.06
CA GLY A 308 13.67 17.12 -19.38
C GLY A 308 13.51 15.92 -18.47
N LEU A 309 13.09 16.11 -17.21
CA LEU A 309 12.72 15.04 -16.28
C LEU A 309 11.26 14.60 -16.52
N LEU A 310 10.36 15.57 -16.64
CA LEU A 310 8.91 15.31 -16.67
C LEU A 310 8.48 14.46 -17.85
N LEU A 311 8.88 14.83 -19.08
CA LEU A 311 8.37 14.19 -20.29
C LEU A 311 8.83 12.72 -20.40
N PRO A 312 10.11 12.37 -20.21
CA PRO A 312 10.55 10.98 -20.23
C PRO A 312 9.88 10.17 -19.12
N VAL A 313 9.86 10.67 -17.88
CA VAL A 313 9.25 9.93 -16.76
C VAL A 313 7.75 9.72 -17.01
N SER A 314 7.04 10.71 -17.54
CA SER A 314 5.61 10.56 -17.87
C SER A 314 5.37 9.48 -18.92
N LEU A 315 6.23 9.39 -19.95
CA LEU A 315 6.17 8.34 -20.96
C LEU A 315 6.42 6.95 -20.36
N PHE A 316 7.45 6.81 -19.50
CA PHE A 316 7.74 5.58 -18.78
C PHE A 316 6.57 5.16 -17.88
N CYS A 317 5.99 6.09 -17.13
CA CYS A 317 4.83 5.83 -16.29
C CYS A 317 3.60 5.41 -17.11
N ALA A 318 3.31 6.08 -18.23
CA ALA A 318 2.15 5.75 -19.06
C ALA A 318 2.24 4.33 -19.64
N LEU A 319 3.39 3.96 -20.19
CA LEU A 319 3.63 2.61 -20.69
C LEU A 319 3.57 1.57 -19.56
N TYR A 320 4.11 1.89 -18.39
CA TYR A 320 4.02 1.02 -17.21
C TYR A 320 2.58 0.74 -16.80
N VAL A 321 1.72 1.78 -16.79
CA VAL A 321 0.29 1.62 -16.50
C VAL A 321 -0.36 0.69 -17.52
N VAL A 322 -0.07 0.84 -18.82
CA VAL A 322 -0.60 -0.06 -19.85
C VAL A 322 -0.17 -1.52 -19.61
N CYS A 323 1.13 -1.76 -19.35
CA CYS A 323 1.62 -3.10 -19.04
C CYS A 323 1.00 -3.68 -17.76
N ARG A 324 0.79 -2.87 -16.73
CA ARG A 324 0.16 -3.32 -15.48
C ARG A 324 -1.31 -3.65 -15.65
N VAL A 325 -2.05 -2.85 -16.40
CA VAL A 325 -3.44 -3.14 -16.74
C VAL A 325 -3.53 -4.45 -17.52
N TYR A 326 -2.63 -4.68 -18.48
CA TYR A 326 -2.56 -5.96 -19.19
C TYR A 326 -2.31 -7.14 -18.23
N ILE A 327 -1.30 -7.06 -17.35
CA ILE A 327 -1.00 -8.13 -16.38
C ILE A 327 -2.23 -8.46 -15.53
N LEU A 328 -2.93 -7.43 -15.01
CA LEU A 328 -4.12 -7.64 -14.20
C LEU A 328 -5.28 -8.27 -14.97
N ILE A 329 -5.43 -7.94 -16.25
CA ILE A 329 -6.44 -8.58 -17.12
C ILE A 329 -6.04 -10.04 -17.39
N GLU A 330 -4.77 -10.29 -17.68
CA GLU A 330 -4.25 -11.64 -17.94
C GLU A 330 -4.34 -12.53 -16.70
N ASP A 331 -4.16 -11.98 -15.50
CA ASP A 331 -4.35 -12.71 -14.24
C ASP A 331 -5.77 -13.29 -14.12
N LEU A 332 -6.78 -12.58 -14.62
CA LEU A 332 -8.17 -13.03 -14.63
C LEU A 332 -8.46 -13.98 -15.79
N ILE A 333 -7.95 -13.67 -16.99
CA ILE A 333 -8.14 -14.50 -18.18
C ILE A 333 -7.45 -15.85 -18.02
N GLY A 334 -6.28 -15.90 -17.39
CA GLY A 334 -5.51 -17.12 -17.15
C GLY A 334 -6.26 -18.17 -16.33
N LEU A 335 -7.23 -17.76 -15.49
CA LEU A 335 -8.06 -18.67 -14.71
C LEU A 335 -8.93 -19.59 -15.57
N ARG A 336 -9.17 -19.25 -16.84
CA ARG A 336 -10.01 -20.05 -17.75
C ARG A 336 -9.38 -21.38 -18.17
N ALA A 337 -8.05 -21.51 -18.09
CA ALA A 337 -7.32 -22.64 -18.63
C ALA A 337 -6.09 -22.98 -17.76
N LEU A 338 -6.35 -23.29 -16.49
CA LEU A 338 -5.29 -23.67 -15.55
C LEU A 338 -4.84 -25.13 -15.76
N PRO A 339 -3.54 -25.42 -15.60
CA PRO A 339 -3.05 -26.80 -15.62
C PRO A 339 -3.58 -27.60 -14.43
N PRO A 340 -3.71 -28.94 -14.53
CA PRO A 340 -4.22 -29.77 -13.44
C PRO A 340 -3.44 -29.62 -12.12
N SER A 341 -2.12 -29.41 -12.21
CA SER A 341 -1.27 -29.19 -11.03
C SER A 341 -1.61 -27.90 -10.27
N ALA A 342 -2.33 -26.95 -10.87
CA ALA A 342 -2.81 -25.76 -10.17
C ALA A 342 -3.85 -26.09 -9.08
N PHE A 343 -4.48 -27.26 -9.13
CA PHE A 343 -5.46 -27.71 -8.12
C PHE A 343 -4.84 -28.58 -7.03
N GLU A 344 -3.54 -28.91 -7.14
CA GLU A 344 -2.84 -29.70 -6.13
C GLU A 344 -2.40 -28.82 -4.95
N THR A 345 -2.61 -29.33 -3.74
CA THR A 345 -2.19 -28.70 -2.50
C THR A 345 -0.78 -29.13 -2.11
N VAL A 346 -0.05 -28.25 -1.41
CA VAL A 346 1.30 -28.51 -0.91
C VAL A 346 1.32 -29.76 -0.02
N SER A 347 2.32 -30.62 -0.17
CA SER A 347 2.38 -31.90 0.57
C SER A 347 2.28 -31.77 2.09
N TRP A 348 2.77 -30.66 2.67
CA TRP A 348 2.71 -30.43 4.11
C TRP A 348 1.35 -29.98 4.63
N SER A 349 0.43 -29.55 3.76
CA SER A 349 -0.94 -29.19 4.17
C SER A 349 -1.73 -30.42 4.62
N LYS A 350 -1.19 -31.62 4.36
CA LYS A 350 -1.67 -32.88 4.93
C LYS A 350 -1.34 -33.05 6.42
N PHE A 351 -0.31 -32.34 6.91
CA PHE A 351 0.17 -32.43 8.29
C PHE A 351 -0.28 -31.25 9.16
N LEU A 352 -0.55 -30.10 8.54
CA LEU A 352 -1.07 -28.90 9.22
C LEU A 352 -2.41 -28.51 8.57
N PRO A 353 -3.56 -28.83 9.19
CA PRO A 353 -4.85 -28.34 8.72
C PRO A 353 -4.87 -26.81 8.79
N HIS A 354 -5.53 -26.23 7.79
CA HIS A 354 -5.53 -24.82 7.40
C HIS A 354 -5.83 -23.88 8.59
N ILE A 355 -4.97 -22.88 8.83
CA ILE A 355 -5.22 -21.74 9.74
C ILE A 355 -6.05 -20.67 9.04
#